data_AF-A0A9E2I347-F1
#
_entry.id   AF-A0A9E2I347-F1
#
_cell.length_a   1.000
_cell.length_b   1.000
_cell.length_c   1.000
_cell.angle_alpha   90.00
_cell.angle_beta   90.00
_cell.angle_gamma   90.00
#
_symmetry.space_group_name_H-M   'P 1'
#
loop_
_entity.id
_entity.type
_entity.pdbx_description
1 polymer ?
#
loop_
_entity_poly.entity_id
_entity_poly.type
_entity_poly.pdbx_seq_one_letter_code
_entity_poly.pdbx_strand_id
1 'polypeptide(L)'
;LTPISILSTWSAVEERVKDFMIFFLLLEVGMTGVFLAQDLFLFYVFWEFTLVPMYFLIGIWGGPQRMYAAVKFFLYTMAGSLLMLLAILWLGIYQHTFSVPELIATGGIPADIQMWLFLAFAAAFAIKVPMWPLHSWLPDAHVEAPTAGSVILAGVLLKMGTYGFVRFNIPLFPEAAIKAAPWMALLAVIGIIYGAAVSYAQQDVKKLVAYSSVSHLGFVILGLFALNPQGIQGGILQMVNHGLSTGALFILVGMIYERRHTRDMDAFSGLWKVMPVYGALTLIVTLSSMGLPGLNGFVGEFAILLGAFGSEAIGSPWYAGFAAIGVILAAVYLLYMFQKLFLGPLDKEENKKLKDLNWREIATLVPLLILIFWIGLYPKPFFTLIAPTVDKLVAAVQMAAVAMH
;
A
#
# COMPACT_ATOMS: atom_id res chain seq x y z
N LEU A 1 6.75 0.41 11.88
CA LEU A 1 6.96 1.67 11.11
C LEU A 1 6.78 2.92 11.97
N THR A 2 5.92 2.92 13.01
CA THR A 2 5.68 4.07 13.88
C THR A 2 6.95 4.69 14.47
N PRO A 3 7.87 3.93 15.11
CA PRO A 3 9.06 4.54 15.72
C PRO A 3 10.00 5.17 14.69
N ILE A 4 10.15 4.51 13.54
CA ILE A 4 10.93 5.01 12.40
C ILE A 4 10.34 6.32 11.87
N SER A 5 9.01 6.38 11.75
CA SER A 5 8.31 7.55 11.24
C SER A 5 8.46 8.75 12.18
N ILE A 6 8.29 8.53 13.50
CA ILE A 6 8.54 9.55 14.52
C ILE A 6 9.98 10.05 14.46
N LEU A 7 10.96 9.14 14.37
CA LEU A 7 12.38 9.51 14.30
C LEU A 7 12.71 10.27 13.00
N SER A 8 12.03 9.96 11.90
CA SER A 8 12.23 10.62 10.61
C SER A 8 11.77 12.07 10.57
N THR A 9 10.88 12.49 11.48
CA THR A 9 10.28 13.83 11.49
C THR A 9 10.85 14.75 12.58
N TRP A 10 11.95 14.37 13.20
CA TRP A 10 12.52 15.03 14.39
C TRP A 10 12.92 16.50 14.18
N SER A 11 13.34 16.87 12.96
CA SER A 11 13.61 18.28 12.59
C SER A 11 12.48 18.92 11.78
N ALA A 12 11.53 18.13 11.30
CA ALA A 12 10.42 18.63 10.48
C ALA A 12 9.21 19.09 11.32
N VAL A 13 9.06 18.57 12.55
CA VAL A 13 7.95 18.92 13.46
C VAL A 13 8.53 19.52 14.73
N GLU A 14 8.60 20.85 14.76
CA GLU A 14 9.06 21.62 15.93
C GLU A 14 7.90 22.32 16.65
N GLU A 15 6.79 22.57 15.94
CA GLU A 15 5.59 23.18 16.50
C GLU A 15 4.53 22.13 16.88
N ARG A 16 3.86 22.34 18.02
CA ARG A 16 2.78 21.48 18.53
C ARG A 16 3.17 19.99 18.59
N VAL A 17 4.42 19.69 18.94
CA VAL A 17 4.96 18.33 19.01
C VAL A 17 4.08 17.40 19.85
N LYS A 18 3.56 17.89 20.98
CA LYS A 18 2.64 17.13 21.84
C LYS A 18 1.40 16.66 21.06
N ASP A 19 0.74 17.56 20.35
CA ASP A 19 -0.48 17.25 19.60
C ASP A 19 -0.16 16.28 18.46
N PHE A 20 0.97 16.48 17.78
CA PHE A 20 1.45 15.57 16.73
C PHE A 20 1.62 14.14 17.27
N MET A 21 2.32 13.98 18.40
CA MET A 21 2.55 12.66 19.00
C MET A 21 1.26 12.01 19.48
N ILE A 22 0.32 12.78 20.05
CA ILE A 22 -1.00 12.27 20.42
C ILE A 22 -1.71 11.69 19.19
N PHE A 23 -1.85 12.47 18.10
CA PHE A 23 -2.50 11.95 16.90
C PHE A 23 -1.74 10.78 16.27
N PHE A 24 -0.41 10.78 16.31
CA PHE A 24 0.37 9.68 15.75
C PHE A 24 0.20 8.37 16.54
N LEU A 25 0.14 8.44 17.87
CA LEU A 25 -0.12 7.29 18.74
C LEU A 25 -1.58 6.81 18.65
N LEU A 26 -2.54 7.74 18.53
CA LEU A 26 -3.94 7.36 18.26
C LEU A 26 -4.05 6.67 16.89
N LEU A 27 -3.33 7.13 15.88
CA LEU A 27 -3.26 6.47 14.59
C LEU A 27 -2.71 5.04 14.73
N GLU A 28 -1.65 4.84 15.51
CA GLU A 28 -1.09 3.52 15.81
C GLU A 28 -2.09 2.58 16.50
N VAL A 29 -2.84 3.09 17.49
CA VAL A 29 -3.91 2.34 18.14
C VAL A 29 -4.97 1.91 17.12
N GLY A 30 -5.41 2.83 16.27
CA GLY A 30 -6.39 2.54 15.22
C GLY A 30 -5.90 1.48 14.24
N MET A 31 -4.69 1.64 13.70
CA MET A 31 -4.11 0.70 12.75
C MET A 31 -3.92 -0.69 13.36
N THR A 32 -3.43 -0.76 14.59
CA THR A 32 -3.25 -2.04 15.29
C THR A 32 -4.60 -2.72 15.54
N GLY A 33 -5.61 -1.94 15.97
CA GLY A 33 -6.97 -2.42 16.15
C GLY A 33 -7.59 -3.01 14.88
N VAL A 34 -7.35 -2.39 13.72
CA VAL A 34 -7.83 -2.90 12.42
C VAL A 34 -7.32 -4.32 12.12
N PHE A 35 -6.04 -4.59 12.38
CA PHE A 35 -5.45 -5.92 12.09
C PHE A 35 -5.77 -6.98 13.15
N LEU A 36 -6.05 -6.57 14.38
CA LEU A 36 -6.34 -7.47 15.50
C LEU A 36 -7.83 -7.76 15.69
N ALA A 37 -8.72 -6.90 15.21
CA ALA A 37 -10.15 -7.07 15.38
C ALA A 37 -10.65 -8.38 14.75
N GLN A 38 -11.35 -9.18 15.55
CA GLN A 38 -12.04 -10.40 15.11
C GLN A 38 -13.57 -10.25 15.12
N ASP A 39 -14.04 -9.01 15.27
CA ASP A 39 -15.45 -8.63 15.24
C ASP A 39 -15.62 -7.56 14.15
N LEU A 40 -16.63 -7.69 13.29
CA LEU A 40 -16.84 -6.79 12.15
C LEU A 40 -17.16 -5.36 12.58
N PHE A 41 -17.96 -5.19 13.63
CA PHE A 41 -18.32 -3.85 14.10
C PHE A 41 -17.11 -3.18 14.77
N LEU A 42 -16.35 -3.93 15.58
CA LEU A 42 -15.11 -3.44 16.17
C LEU A 42 -14.06 -3.10 15.10
N PHE A 43 -13.93 -3.93 14.07
CA PHE A 43 -13.09 -3.65 12.90
C PHE A 43 -13.50 -2.32 12.25
N TYR A 44 -14.80 -2.09 12.04
CA TYR A 44 -15.32 -0.83 11.48
C TYR A 44 -14.97 0.37 12.37
N VAL A 45 -15.11 0.25 13.68
CA VAL A 45 -14.76 1.32 14.63
C VAL A 45 -13.29 1.69 14.48
N PHE A 46 -12.37 0.71 14.49
CA PHE A 46 -10.95 1.00 14.31
C PHE A 46 -10.63 1.53 12.91
N TRP A 47 -11.31 1.01 11.87
CA TRP A 47 -11.18 1.48 10.50
C TRP A 47 -11.47 2.98 10.38
N GLU A 48 -12.62 3.42 10.89
CA GLU A 48 -13.01 4.83 10.91
C GLU A 48 -12.14 5.65 11.86
N PHE A 49 -11.74 5.07 12.99
CA PHE A 49 -10.88 5.74 13.96
C PHE A 49 -9.55 6.15 13.34
N THR A 50 -8.98 5.39 12.38
CA THR A 50 -7.75 5.81 11.70
C THR A 50 -7.89 7.11 10.89
N LEU A 51 -9.10 7.44 10.42
CA LEU A 51 -9.33 8.61 9.58
C LEU A 51 -9.15 9.91 10.36
N VAL A 52 -9.59 9.94 11.63
CA VAL A 52 -9.59 11.17 12.44
C VAL A 52 -8.17 11.66 12.73
N PRO A 53 -7.24 10.85 13.29
CA PRO A 53 -5.88 11.30 13.50
C PRO A 53 -5.15 11.61 12.19
N MET A 54 -5.36 10.82 11.13
CA MET A 54 -4.72 11.09 9.84
C MET A 54 -5.20 12.41 9.22
N TYR A 55 -6.49 12.72 9.33
CA TYR A 55 -7.07 14.00 8.90
C TYR A 55 -6.36 15.18 9.59
N PHE A 56 -6.17 15.13 10.91
CA PHE A 56 -5.48 16.18 11.65
C PHE A 56 -3.98 16.23 11.35
N LEU A 57 -3.32 15.07 11.19
CA LEU A 57 -1.91 15.02 10.82
C LEU A 57 -1.64 15.71 9.48
N ILE A 58 -2.52 15.51 8.48
CA ILE A 58 -2.46 16.24 7.21
C ILE A 58 -2.84 17.71 7.43
N GLY A 59 -4.01 17.99 8.02
CA GLY A 59 -4.58 19.35 8.09
C GLY A 59 -3.77 20.36 8.91
N ILE A 60 -3.02 19.90 9.92
CA ILE A 60 -2.24 20.78 10.82
C ILE A 60 -0.76 20.85 10.41
N TRP A 61 -0.12 19.72 10.07
CA TRP A 61 1.32 19.65 9.76
C TRP A 61 1.64 19.39 8.28
N GLY A 62 0.62 19.39 7.42
CA GLY A 62 0.81 19.22 5.99
C GLY A 62 1.30 20.47 5.27
N GLY A 63 1.47 20.33 3.96
CA GLY A 63 1.94 21.36 3.04
C GLY A 63 0.90 22.45 2.68
N PRO A 64 1.13 23.20 1.60
CA PRO A 64 0.30 24.36 1.23
C PRO A 64 -1.17 24.05 0.97
N GLN A 65 -1.50 22.88 0.40
CA GLN A 65 -2.87 22.48 0.07
C GLN A 65 -3.46 21.48 1.08
N ARG A 66 -2.89 21.43 2.29
CA ARG A 66 -3.25 20.46 3.33
C ARG A 66 -4.74 20.36 3.65
N MET A 67 -5.48 21.47 3.67
CA MET A 67 -6.92 21.44 3.99
C MET A 67 -7.73 20.75 2.90
N TYR A 68 -7.44 21.05 1.62
CA TYR A 68 -8.06 20.38 0.49
C TYR A 68 -7.77 18.87 0.53
N ALA A 69 -6.50 18.51 0.70
CA ALA A 69 -6.07 17.11 0.74
C ALA A 69 -6.68 16.35 1.93
N ALA A 70 -6.71 16.95 3.12
CA ALA A 70 -7.30 16.33 4.32
C ALA A 70 -8.80 16.08 4.17
N VAL A 71 -9.56 17.08 3.71
CA VAL A 71 -11.01 16.96 3.48
C VAL A 71 -11.31 15.96 2.36
N LYS A 72 -10.57 16.02 1.25
CA LYS A 72 -10.71 15.06 0.14
C LYS A 72 -10.44 13.64 0.63
N PHE A 73 -9.33 13.42 1.33
CA PHE A 73 -8.99 12.12 1.94
C PHE A 73 -10.16 11.60 2.80
N PHE A 74 -10.60 12.41 3.77
CA PHE A 74 -11.64 12.03 4.72
C PHE A 74 -12.95 11.65 4.00
N LEU A 75 -13.50 12.55 3.18
CA LEU A 75 -14.78 12.33 2.50
C LEU A 75 -14.72 11.16 1.53
N TYR A 76 -13.62 11.03 0.77
CA TYR A 76 -13.48 9.97 -0.22
C TYR A 76 -13.44 8.60 0.46
N THR A 77 -12.72 8.47 1.57
CA THR A 77 -12.65 7.20 2.32
C THR A 77 -13.93 6.90 3.12
N MET A 78 -14.56 7.92 3.69
CA MET A 78 -15.79 7.78 4.48
C MET A 78 -16.97 7.35 3.60
N ALA A 79 -17.05 7.83 2.36
CA ALA A 79 -18.12 7.45 1.44
C ALA A 79 -18.16 5.93 1.20
N GLY A 80 -17.00 5.29 1.02
CA GLY A 80 -16.91 3.84 0.88
C GLY A 80 -17.25 3.09 2.17
N SER A 81 -16.75 3.57 3.31
CA SER A 81 -16.95 2.89 4.58
C SER A 81 -18.41 2.87 5.02
N LEU A 82 -19.21 3.90 4.71
CA LEU A 82 -20.65 3.88 4.98
C LEU A 82 -21.37 2.70 4.32
N LEU A 83 -21.00 2.33 3.08
CA LEU A 83 -21.56 1.15 2.41
C LEU A 83 -21.17 -0.14 3.13
N MET A 84 -19.90 -0.24 3.54
CA MET A 84 -19.41 -1.37 4.34
C MET A 84 -20.13 -1.46 5.69
N LEU A 85 -20.43 -0.35 6.36
CA LEU A 85 -21.20 -0.35 7.60
C LEU A 85 -22.59 -0.96 7.41
N LEU A 86 -23.30 -0.58 6.34
CA LEU A 86 -24.62 -1.14 6.04
C LEU A 86 -24.55 -2.66 5.83
N ALA A 87 -23.51 -3.15 5.14
CA ALA A 87 -23.30 -4.58 4.94
C ALA A 87 -22.91 -5.31 6.24
N ILE A 88 -22.10 -4.69 7.11
CA ILE A 88 -21.76 -5.20 8.44
C ILE A 88 -23.02 -5.34 9.30
N LEU A 89 -23.85 -4.30 9.36
CA LEU A 89 -25.10 -4.33 10.14
C LEU A 89 -26.06 -5.39 9.60
N TRP A 90 -26.19 -5.50 8.27
CA TRP A 90 -27.01 -6.54 7.65
C TRP A 90 -26.54 -7.94 8.08
N LEU A 91 -25.24 -8.22 7.97
CA LEU A 91 -24.67 -9.52 8.37
C LEU A 91 -24.90 -9.81 9.86
N GLY A 92 -24.63 -8.83 10.72
CA GLY A 92 -24.77 -8.99 12.16
C GLY A 92 -26.19 -9.22 12.62
N ILE A 93 -27.17 -8.59 11.94
CA ILE A 93 -28.59 -8.80 12.21
C ILE A 93 -29.04 -10.17 11.69
N TYR A 94 -28.65 -10.53 10.46
CA TYR A 94 -29.07 -11.78 9.81
C TYR A 94 -28.51 -13.03 10.51
N GLN A 95 -27.25 -12.99 10.93
CA GLN A 95 -26.57 -14.11 11.60
C GLN A 95 -26.57 -14.00 13.13
N HIS A 96 -27.14 -12.92 13.69
CA HIS A 96 -27.14 -12.62 15.13
C HIS A 96 -25.76 -12.58 15.81
N THR A 97 -24.70 -12.30 15.04
CA THR A 97 -23.32 -12.20 15.53
C THR A 97 -22.49 -11.28 14.65
N PHE A 98 -21.54 -10.55 15.25
CA PHE A 98 -20.52 -9.78 14.52
C PHE A 98 -19.15 -10.48 14.53
N SER A 99 -19.05 -11.65 15.19
CA SER A 99 -17.81 -12.43 15.27
C SER A 99 -17.42 -12.96 13.89
N VAL A 100 -16.27 -12.52 13.38
CA VAL A 100 -15.77 -12.90 12.05
C VAL A 100 -15.52 -14.41 11.95
N PRO A 101 -14.88 -15.09 12.93
CA PRO A 101 -14.73 -16.54 12.89
C PRO A 101 -16.07 -17.29 12.85
N GLU A 102 -17.07 -16.80 13.58
CA GLU A 102 -18.40 -17.40 13.62
C GLU A 102 -19.14 -17.20 12.30
N LEU A 103 -19.11 -15.99 11.73
CA LEU A 103 -19.70 -15.69 10.42
C LEU A 103 -19.12 -16.56 9.30
N ILE A 104 -17.79 -16.76 9.29
CA ILE A 104 -17.11 -17.63 8.31
C ILE A 104 -17.51 -19.10 8.52
N ALA A 105 -17.58 -19.56 9.77
CA ALA A 105 -17.89 -20.95 10.10
C ALA A 105 -19.36 -21.30 9.81
N THR A 106 -20.29 -20.39 10.11
CA THR A 106 -21.73 -20.57 9.89
C THR A 106 -22.07 -20.53 8.41
N GLY A 107 -21.44 -19.62 7.64
CA GLY A 107 -21.72 -19.44 6.22
C GLY A 107 -23.21 -19.12 5.97
N GLY A 108 -23.78 -19.70 4.92
CA GLY A 108 -25.24 -19.61 4.68
C GLY A 108 -25.75 -18.22 4.28
N ILE A 109 -24.86 -17.35 3.79
CA ILE A 109 -25.24 -16.07 3.20
C ILE A 109 -25.94 -16.37 1.86
N PRO A 110 -27.19 -15.90 1.65
CA PRO A 110 -27.92 -16.14 0.42
C PRO A 110 -27.16 -15.68 -0.83
N ALA A 111 -27.14 -16.52 -1.87
CA ALA A 111 -26.34 -16.30 -3.07
C ALA A 111 -26.77 -15.06 -3.88
N ASP A 112 -28.05 -14.67 -3.78
CA ASP A 112 -28.64 -13.49 -4.42
C ASP A 112 -28.13 -12.18 -3.81
N ILE A 113 -27.86 -12.15 -2.50
CA ILE A 113 -27.35 -10.95 -1.82
C ILE A 113 -25.82 -10.94 -1.67
N GLN A 114 -25.17 -12.10 -1.78
CA GLN A 114 -23.73 -12.23 -1.52
C GLN A 114 -22.88 -11.27 -2.36
N MET A 115 -23.23 -11.05 -3.64
CA MET A 115 -22.52 -10.10 -4.50
C MET A 115 -22.69 -8.65 -4.03
N TRP A 116 -23.88 -8.25 -3.56
CA TRP A 116 -24.12 -6.90 -3.06
C TRP A 116 -23.32 -6.62 -1.79
N LEU A 117 -23.26 -7.59 -0.88
CA LEU A 117 -22.44 -7.48 0.33
C LEU A 117 -20.94 -7.44 -0.03
N PHE A 118 -20.49 -8.30 -0.95
CA PHE A 118 -19.13 -8.27 -1.46
C PHE A 118 -18.78 -6.89 -2.04
N LEU A 119 -19.65 -6.30 -2.86
CA LEU A 119 -19.42 -5.00 -3.49
C LEU A 119 -19.42 -3.86 -2.46
N ALA A 120 -20.27 -3.93 -1.44
CA ALA A 120 -20.32 -2.92 -0.37
C ALA A 120 -19.01 -2.88 0.43
N PHE A 121 -18.46 -4.04 0.80
CA PHE A 121 -17.13 -4.13 1.41
C PHE A 121 -16.02 -3.77 0.41
N ALA A 122 -16.10 -4.30 -0.82
CA ALA A 122 -15.11 -4.05 -1.87
C ALA A 122 -14.98 -2.56 -2.19
N ALA A 123 -16.06 -1.78 -2.15
CA ALA A 123 -16.02 -0.34 -2.39
C ALA A 123 -15.14 0.38 -1.35
N ALA A 124 -15.35 0.09 -0.05
CA ALA A 124 -14.53 0.65 1.03
C ALA A 124 -13.05 0.25 0.89
N PHE A 125 -12.80 -1.03 0.59
CA PHE A 125 -11.45 -1.54 0.45
C PHE A 125 -10.76 -1.02 -0.81
N ALA A 126 -11.43 -1.04 -1.97
CA ALA A 126 -10.89 -0.55 -3.23
C ALA A 126 -10.50 0.93 -3.16
N ILE A 127 -11.28 1.75 -2.46
CA ILE A 127 -10.92 3.14 -2.18
C ILE A 127 -9.64 3.22 -1.34
N LYS A 128 -9.54 2.42 -0.27
CA LYS A 128 -8.36 2.41 0.62
C LYS A 128 -7.12 1.76 -0.03
N VAL A 129 -7.27 0.87 -1.01
CA VAL A 129 -6.21 0.23 -1.84
C VAL A 129 -5.78 1.09 -3.04
N PRO A 130 -6.28 2.31 -3.15
CA PRO A 130 -6.45 3.07 -4.41
C PRO A 130 -6.51 2.22 -5.69
N MET A 131 -7.49 1.33 -5.80
CA MET A 131 -7.76 0.65 -7.08
C MET A 131 -8.19 1.64 -8.15
N TRP A 132 -7.86 1.40 -9.41
CA TRP A 132 -8.45 2.19 -10.49
C TRP A 132 -9.95 1.90 -10.60
N PRO A 133 -10.83 2.93 -10.75
CA PRO A 133 -10.58 4.38 -10.84
C PRO A 133 -10.61 5.14 -9.50
N LEU A 134 -10.75 4.44 -8.38
CA LEU A 134 -10.97 4.98 -7.03
C LEU A 134 -9.69 5.45 -6.28
N HIS A 135 -8.73 6.06 -6.98
CA HIS A 135 -7.41 6.38 -6.43
C HIS A 135 -7.09 7.88 -6.30
N SER A 136 -7.98 8.76 -6.77
CA SER A 136 -7.66 10.20 -6.94
C SER A 136 -7.36 10.95 -5.64
N TRP A 137 -7.74 10.41 -4.48
CA TRP A 137 -7.42 10.99 -3.17
C TRP A 137 -5.96 10.79 -2.77
N LEU A 138 -5.34 9.69 -3.23
CA LEU A 138 -4.05 9.22 -2.75
C LEU A 138 -2.90 10.20 -3.04
N PRO A 139 -2.71 10.68 -4.29
CA PRO A 139 -1.58 11.54 -4.61
C PRO A 139 -1.66 12.87 -3.85
N ASP A 140 -2.86 13.45 -3.73
CA ASP A 140 -3.05 14.71 -3.01
C ASP A 140 -2.77 14.54 -1.51
N ALA A 141 -3.28 13.45 -0.90
CA ALA A 141 -3.02 13.14 0.51
C ALA A 141 -1.52 12.94 0.77
N HIS A 142 -0.82 12.19 -0.08
CA HIS A 142 0.63 11.98 0.08
C HIS A 142 1.44 13.25 -0.12
N VAL A 143 1.18 14.02 -1.18
CA VAL A 143 1.93 15.24 -1.47
C VAL A 143 1.85 16.16 -0.26
N GLU A 144 0.65 16.35 0.30
CA GLU A 144 0.44 17.29 1.40
C GLU A 144 0.76 16.74 2.79
N ALA A 145 0.73 15.42 3.03
CA ALA A 145 1.02 14.87 4.35
C ALA A 145 2.47 15.17 4.82
N PRO A 146 2.73 15.34 6.13
CA PRO A 146 4.10 15.35 6.64
C PRO A 146 4.83 14.04 6.31
N THR A 147 6.18 14.02 6.37
CA THR A 147 6.99 12.84 6.01
C THR A 147 6.52 11.60 6.77
N ALA A 148 6.45 11.67 8.10
CA ALA A 148 5.96 10.57 8.93
C ALA A 148 4.54 10.12 8.58
N GLY A 149 3.65 11.08 8.25
CA GLY A 149 2.29 10.78 7.78
C GLY A 149 2.30 10.03 6.45
N SER A 150 3.15 10.42 5.51
CA SER A 150 3.30 9.73 4.21
C SER A 150 3.84 8.31 4.38
N VAL A 151 4.80 8.10 5.30
CA VAL A 151 5.35 6.78 5.60
C VAL A 151 4.27 5.86 6.16
N ILE A 152 3.45 6.32 7.09
CA ILE A 152 2.35 5.51 7.65
C ILE A 152 1.22 5.30 6.64
N LEU A 153 0.87 6.34 5.87
CA LEU A 153 -0.16 6.24 4.85
C LEU A 153 0.21 5.18 3.82
N ALA A 154 1.42 5.27 3.27
CA ALA A 154 1.90 4.28 2.31
C ALA A 154 2.15 2.93 2.96
N GLY A 155 2.84 2.93 4.10
CA GLY A 155 3.37 1.74 4.77
C GLY A 155 2.29 0.83 5.34
N VAL A 156 1.21 1.40 5.88
CA VAL A 156 0.22 0.66 6.68
C VAL A 156 -1.22 0.94 6.23
N LEU A 157 -1.63 2.21 6.08
CA LEU A 157 -3.05 2.53 5.83
C LEU A 157 -3.56 1.92 4.52
N LEU A 158 -2.75 1.91 3.46
CA LEU A 158 -3.12 1.25 2.20
C LEU A 158 -3.30 -0.27 2.35
N LYS A 159 -2.53 -0.88 3.25
CA LYS A 159 -2.56 -2.33 3.48
C LYS A 159 -3.80 -2.77 4.25
N MET A 160 -4.45 -1.84 4.96
CA MET A 160 -5.73 -2.12 5.61
C MET A 160 -6.79 -2.53 4.58
N GLY A 161 -6.80 -1.92 3.39
CA GLY A 161 -7.76 -2.27 2.33
C GLY A 161 -7.49 -3.66 1.74
N THR A 162 -6.23 -3.98 1.43
CA THR A 162 -5.86 -5.31 0.90
C THR A 162 -6.04 -6.40 1.96
N TYR A 163 -5.76 -6.08 3.23
CA TYR A 163 -6.13 -6.91 4.37
C TYR A 163 -7.64 -7.14 4.42
N GLY A 164 -8.44 -6.08 4.20
CA GLY A 164 -9.88 -6.18 4.16
C GLY A 164 -10.39 -7.17 3.10
N PHE A 165 -9.80 -7.14 1.91
CA PHE A 165 -10.13 -8.11 0.85
C PHE A 165 -9.84 -9.55 1.27
N VAL A 166 -8.63 -9.84 1.77
CA VAL A 166 -8.23 -11.22 2.12
C VAL A 166 -8.91 -11.72 3.40
N ARG A 167 -9.23 -10.82 4.34
CA ARG A 167 -9.80 -11.18 5.64
C ARG A 167 -11.32 -11.23 5.65
N PHE A 168 -11.99 -10.41 4.85
CA PHE A 168 -13.44 -10.29 4.85
C PHE A 168 -14.04 -10.69 3.51
N ASN A 169 -13.68 -10.04 2.39
CA ASN A 169 -14.35 -10.31 1.11
C ASN A 169 -14.24 -11.78 0.67
N ILE A 170 -13.01 -12.30 0.59
CA ILE A 170 -12.77 -13.65 0.08
C ILE A 170 -13.42 -14.72 0.99
N PRO A 171 -13.22 -14.72 2.32
CA PRO A 171 -13.79 -15.78 3.16
C PRO A 171 -15.28 -15.61 3.49
N LEU A 172 -15.81 -14.39 3.60
CA LEU A 172 -17.25 -14.18 3.90
C LEU A 172 -18.12 -14.37 2.66
N PHE A 173 -17.60 -14.09 1.47
CA PHE A 173 -18.38 -14.08 0.23
C PHE A 173 -17.67 -14.88 -0.88
N PRO A 174 -17.41 -16.19 -0.69
CA PRO A 174 -16.54 -16.95 -1.57
C PRO A 174 -17.09 -17.10 -3.01
N GLU A 175 -18.41 -17.30 -3.19
CA GLU A 175 -18.99 -17.39 -4.53
C GLU A 175 -18.91 -16.05 -5.27
N ALA A 176 -19.19 -14.96 -4.57
CA ALA A 176 -19.04 -13.61 -5.11
C ALA A 176 -17.58 -13.31 -5.46
N ALA A 177 -16.62 -13.73 -4.62
CA ALA A 177 -15.19 -13.56 -4.87
C ALA A 177 -14.74 -14.29 -6.14
N ILE A 178 -15.21 -15.52 -6.37
CA ILE A 178 -14.94 -16.28 -7.60
C ILE A 178 -15.51 -15.55 -8.82
N LYS A 179 -16.79 -15.15 -8.77
CA LYS A 179 -17.45 -14.41 -9.87
C LYS A 179 -16.79 -13.06 -10.15
N ALA A 180 -16.29 -12.39 -9.11
CA ALA A 180 -15.62 -11.09 -9.21
C ALA A 180 -14.15 -11.20 -9.62
N ALA A 181 -13.51 -12.36 -9.54
CA ALA A 181 -12.07 -12.50 -9.74
C ALA A 181 -11.57 -11.96 -11.10
N PRO A 182 -12.21 -12.23 -12.25
CA PRO A 182 -11.80 -11.65 -13.53
C PRO A 182 -11.92 -10.11 -13.56
N TRP A 183 -12.96 -9.56 -12.94
CA TRP A 183 -13.17 -8.11 -12.85
C TRP A 183 -12.15 -7.43 -11.96
N MET A 184 -11.83 -8.04 -10.82
CA MET A 184 -10.79 -7.55 -9.91
C MET A 184 -9.41 -7.61 -10.56
N ALA A 185 -9.12 -8.68 -11.31
CA ALA A 185 -7.90 -8.81 -12.11
C ALA A 185 -7.82 -7.74 -13.21
N LEU A 186 -8.93 -7.45 -13.90
CA LEU A 186 -8.99 -6.38 -14.90
C LEU A 186 -8.69 -5.01 -14.30
N LEU A 187 -9.37 -4.64 -13.21
CA LEU A 187 -9.16 -3.36 -12.52
C LEU A 187 -7.73 -3.25 -11.97
N ALA A 188 -7.18 -4.36 -11.46
CA ALA A 188 -5.80 -4.44 -11.01
C ALA A 188 -4.80 -4.18 -12.15
N VAL A 189 -4.93 -4.85 -13.29
CA VAL A 189 -4.04 -4.66 -14.45
C VAL A 189 -4.13 -3.24 -15.00
N ILE A 190 -5.34 -2.67 -15.08
CA ILE A 190 -5.50 -1.25 -15.44
C ILE A 190 -4.76 -0.37 -14.43
N GLY A 191 -4.92 -0.60 -13.13
CA GLY A 191 -4.22 0.12 -12.07
C GLY A 191 -2.69 0.03 -12.16
N ILE A 192 -2.15 -1.15 -12.47
CA ILE A 192 -0.72 -1.39 -12.68
C ILE A 192 -0.20 -0.51 -13.83
N ILE A 193 -0.81 -0.61 -15.01
CA ILE A 193 -0.32 0.09 -16.21
C ILE A 193 -0.56 1.59 -16.10
N TYR A 194 -1.76 2.00 -15.71
CA TYR A 194 -2.14 3.40 -15.54
C TYR A 194 -1.29 4.09 -14.47
N GLY A 195 -1.17 3.47 -13.29
CA GLY A 195 -0.37 4.00 -12.18
C GLY A 195 1.08 4.21 -12.59
N ALA A 196 1.67 3.25 -13.31
CA ALA A 196 3.03 3.34 -13.81
C ALA A 196 3.21 4.44 -14.87
N ALA A 197 2.29 4.55 -15.83
CA ALA A 197 2.32 5.58 -16.87
C ALA A 197 2.18 6.99 -16.27
N VAL A 198 1.24 7.17 -15.34
CA VAL A 198 1.03 8.48 -14.68
C VAL A 198 2.19 8.82 -13.75
N SER A 199 2.80 7.83 -13.09
CA SER A 199 4.02 8.00 -12.29
C SER A 199 5.17 8.58 -13.14
N TYR A 200 5.42 8.02 -14.33
CA TYR A 200 6.43 8.53 -15.27
C TYR A 200 6.18 9.99 -15.70
N ALA A 201 4.91 10.37 -15.86
CA ALA A 201 4.53 11.72 -16.27
C ALA A 201 4.64 12.77 -15.14
N GLN A 202 4.87 12.36 -13.89
CA GLN A 202 4.98 13.31 -12.78
C GLN A 202 6.30 14.08 -12.81
N GLN A 203 6.27 15.33 -12.40
CA GLN A 203 7.46 16.17 -12.15
C GLN A 203 7.79 16.28 -10.65
N ASP A 204 6.81 16.05 -9.77
CA ASP A 204 7.00 16.05 -8.31
C ASP A 204 7.39 14.64 -7.85
N VAL A 205 8.55 14.52 -7.19
CA VAL A 205 9.10 13.23 -6.71
C VAL A 205 8.14 12.53 -5.75
N LYS A 206 7.49 13.29 -4.86
CA LYS A 206 6.57 12.74 -3.86
C LYS A 206 5.28 12.24 -4.51
N LYS A 207 4.80 12.95 -5.54
CA LYS A 207 3.64 12.53 -6.35
C LYS A 207 3.96 11.30 -7.20
N LEU A 208 5.17 11.21 -7.75
CA LEU A 208 5.67 10.04 -8.47
C LEU A 208 5.62 8.79 -7.56
N VAL A 209 6.18 8.87 -6.35
CA VAL A 209 6.13 7.77 -5.37
C VAL A 209 4.70 7.42 -4.93
N ALA A 210 3.80 8.41 -4.90
CA ALA A 210 2.38 8.14 -4.63
C ALA A 210 1.70 7.35 -5.77
N TYR A 211 1.95 7.70 -7.03
CA TYR A 211 1.40 6.97 -8.17
C TYR A 211 2.04 5.60 -8.39
N SER A 212 3.33 5.44 -8.07
CA SER A 212 3.95 4.11 -8.05
C SER A 212 3.22 3.18 -7.06
N SER A 213 2.74 3.70 -5.93
CA SER A 213 1.95 2.92 -4.97
C SER A 213 0.64 2.40 -5.57
N VAL A 214 -0.02 3.16 -6.44
CA VAL A 214 -1.22 2.71 -7.18
C VAL A 214 -0.88 1.50 -8.04
N SER A 215 0.26 1.54 -8.73
CA SER A 215 0.73 0.42 -9.55
C SER A 215 1.01 -0.84 -8.71
N HIS A 216 1.85 -0.71 -7.68
CA HIS A 216 2.26 -1.85 -6.84
C HIS A 216 1.09 -2.50 -6.07
N LEU A 217 0.10 -1.71 -5.66
CA LEU A 217 -1.10 -2.27 -5.01
C LEU A 217 -2.04 -2.96 -6.01
N GLY A 218 -1.98 -2.58 -7.29
CA GLY A 218 -2.60 -3.35 -8.37
C GLY A 218 -2.06 -4.77 -8.42
N PHE A 219 -0.75 -4.98 -8.28
CA PHE A 219 -0.19 -6.34 -8.17
C PHE A 219 -0.76 -7.09 -6.97
N VAL A 220 -0.89 -6.46 -5.80
CA VAL A 220 -1.46 -7.11 -4.62
C VAL A 220 -2.87 -7.59 -4.90
N ILE A 221 -3.75 -6.76 -5.48
CA ILE A 221 -5.12 -7.16 -5.82
C ILE A 221 -5.14 -8.30 -6.85
N LEU A 222 -4.30 -8.24 -7.88
CA LEU A 222 -4.17 -9.31 -8.87
C LEU A 222 -3.78 -10.64 -8.19
N GLY A 223 -2.84 -10.61 -7.25
CA GLY A 223 -2.42 -11.79 -6.49
C GLY A 223 -3.52 -12.34 -5.58
N LEU A 224 -4.22 -11.46 -4.84
CA LEU A 224 -5.31 -11.87 -3.96
C LEU A 224 -6.45 -12.55 -4.74
N PHE A 225 -6.81 -12.02 -5.91
CA PHE A 225 -7.87 -12.57 -6.76
C PHE A 225 -7.40 -13.66 -7.73
N ALA A 226 -6.13 -14.07 -7.66
CA ALA A 226 -5.71 -15.33 -8.27
C ALA A 226 -6.37 -16.55 -7.58
N LEU A 227 -6.86 -16.38 -6.35
CA LEU A 227 -7.58 -17.39 -5.56
C LEU A 227 -6.86 -18.75 -5.47
N ASN A 228 -5.52 -18.71 -5.46
CA ASN A 228 -4.65 -19.86 -5.27
C ASN A 228 -3.54 -19.51 -4.26
N PRO A 229 -2.84 -20.51 -3.69
CA PRO A 229 -1.89 -20.27 -2.61
C PRO A 229 -0.76 -19.34 -3.04
N GLN A 230 -0.22 -19.55 -4.24
CA GLN A 230 0.91 -18.77 -4.77
C GLN A 230 0.57 -17.28 -4.90
N GLY A 231 -0.58 -16.95 -5.49
CA GLY A 231 -1.01 -15.57 -5.70
C GLY A 231 -1.36 -14.86 -4.40
N ILE A 232 -2.11 -15.50 -3.50
CA ILE A 232 -2.50 -14.90 -2.23
C ILE A 232 -1.28 -14.71 -1.31
N GLN A 233 -0.41 -15.71 -1.20
CA GLN A 233 0.83 -15.58 -0.42
C GLN A 233 1.73 -14.48 -0.98
N GLY A 234 1.87 -14.41 -2.31
CA GLY A 234 2.59 -13.32 -2.99
C GLY A 234 1.99 -11.94 -2.71
N GLY A 235 0.67 -11.81 -2.79
CA GLY A 235 -0.07 -10.60 -2.44
C GLY A 235 0.17 -10.14 -1.00
N ILE A 236 0.12 -11.07 -0.05
CA ILE A 236 0.38 -10.78 1.37
C ILE A 236 1.83 -10.35 1.59
N LEU A 237 2.79 -11.05 1.00
CA LEU A 237 4.20 -10.66 1.12
C LEU A 237 4.43 -9.29 0.45
N GLN A 238 3.79 -9.02 -0.68
CA GLN A 238 3.92 -7.74 -1.37
C GLN A 238 3.31 -6.57 -0.59
N MET A 239 2.29 -6.79 0.24
CA MET A 239 1.83 -5.79 1.22
C MET A 239 2.99 -5.36 2.13
N VAL A 240 3.74 -6.32 2.67
CA VAL A 240 4.90 -6.04 3.53
C VAL A 240 6.01 -5.37 2.74
N ASN A 241 6.38 -5.93 1.58
CA ASN A 241 7.47 -5.42 0.75
C ASN A 241 7.24 -3.97 0.33
N HIS A 242 6.07 -3.68 -0.24
CA HIS A 242 5.68 -2.34 -0.64
C HIS A 242 5.68 -1.39 0.57
N GLY A 243 5.25 -1.86 1.75
CA GLY A 243 5.29 -1.05 2.97
C GLY A 243 6.69 -0.63 3.39
N LEU A 244 7.67 -1.52 3.25
CA LEU A 244 9.07 -1.25 3.56
C LEU A 244 9.72 -0.33 2.52
N SER A 245 9.62 -0.69 1.24
CA SER A 245 10.29 0.02 0.14
C SER A 245 9.72 1.43 -0.07
N THR A 246 8.40 1.56 -0.17
CA THR A 246 7.76 2.86 -0.36
C THR A 246 7.84 3.71 0.91
N GLY A 247 7.79 3.10 2.10
CA GLY A 247 8.08 3.80 3.35
C GLY A 247 9.48 4.42 3.35
N ALA A 248 10.50 3.66 2.94
CA ALA A 248 11.86 4.17 2.80
C ALA A 248 11.97 5.27 1.71
N LEU A 249 11.27 5.14 0.57
CA LEU A 249 11.22 6.19 -0.45
C LEU A 249 10.65 7.49 0.13
N PHE A 250 9.53 7.45 0.85
CA PHE A 250 8.96 8.65 1.46
C PHE A 250 9.88 9.28 2.52
N ILE A 251 10.61 8.47 3.29
CA ILE A 251 11.64 8.97 4.22
C ILE A 251 12.74 9.71 3.44
N LEU A 252 13.28 9.10 2.38
CA LEU A 252 14.33 9.69 1.54
C LEU A 252 13.88 10.97 0.82
N VAL A 253 12.62 11.02 0.36
CA VAL A 253 12.00 12.21 -0.21
C VAL A 253 11.85 13.31 0.85
N GLY A 254 11.47 12.94 2.08
CA GLY A 254 11.42 13.87 3.21
C GLY A 254 12.78 14.48 3.53
N MET A 255 13.84 13.67 3.58
CA MET A 255 15.21 14.11 3.88
C MET A 255 15.74 15.13 2.88
N ILE A 256 15.48 14.94 1.57
CA ILE A 256 15.90 15.92 0.56
C ILE A 256 15.01 17.16 0.56
N TYR A 257 13.71 17.00 0.84
CA TYR A 257 12.79 18.12 0.99
C TYR A 257 13.18 19.03 2.16
N GLU A 258 13.60 18.50 3.31
CA GLU A 258 14.09 19.30 4.43
C GLU A 258 15.33 20.13 4.07
N ARG A 259 16.14 19.69 3.10
CA ARG A 259 17.35 20.41 2.68
C ARG A 259 17.11 21.41 1.56
N ARG A 260 16.17 21.14 0.66
CA ARG A 260 15.96 21.91 -0.58
C ARG A 260 14.64 22.64 -0.64
N HIS A 261 13.67 22.31 0.22
CA HIS A 261 12.31 22.85 0.28
C HIS A 261 11.57 22.84 -1.07
N THR A 262 11.97 21.92 -1.95
CA THR A 262 11.31 21.67 -3.23
C THR A 262 11.25 20.15 -3.46
N ARG A 263 10.26 19.75 -4.25
CA ARG A 263 10.00 18.37 -4.66
C ARG A 263 10.05 18.20 -6.18
N ASP A 264 10.29 19.30 -6.89
CA ASP A 264 10.36 19.32 -8.35
C ASP A 264 11.66 18.64 -8.81
N MET A 265 11.53 17.59 -9.63
CA MET A 265 12.66 16.83 -10.15
C MET A 265 13.66 17.69 -10.93
N ASP A 266 13.22 18.72 -11.65
CA ASP A 266 14.10 19.54 -12.49
C ASP A 266 14.96 20.52 -11.66
N ALA A 267 14.66 20.68 -10.37
CA ALA A 267 15.47 21.43 -9.42
C ALA A 267 16.70 20.66 -8.92
N PHE A 268 16.82 19.37 -9.28
CA PHE A 268 17.89 18.47 -8.89
C PHE A 268 18.73 18.03 -10.10
N SER A 269 19.98 17.65 -9.83
CA SER A 269 20.93 17.02 -10.76
C SER A 269 22.23 16.75 -9.99
N GLY A 270 22.88 15.62 -10.26
CA GLY A 270 24.21 15.31 -9.74
C GLY A 270 24.31 15.13 -8.22
N LEU A 271 23.21 14.83 -7.51
CA LEU A 271 23.21 14.71 -6.05
C LEU A 271 24.22 13.68 -5.51
N TRP A 272 24.52 12.62 -6.27
CA TRP A 272 25.47 11.59 -5.83
C TRP A 272 26.86 12.18 -5.55
N LYS A 273 27.27 13.22 -6.29
CA LYS A 273 28.60 13.84 -6.16
C LYS A 273 28.81 14.55 -4.81
N VAL A 274 27.72 15.01 -4.19
CA VAL A 274 27.75 15.79 -2.93
C VAL A 274 27.19 15.01 -1.74
N MET A 275 26.27 14.08 -1.98
CA MET A 275 25.63 13.24 -0.97
C MET A 275 25.72 11.75 -1.38
N PRO A 276 26.94 11.16 -1.47
CA PRO A 276 27.13 9.80 -1.95
C PRO A 276 26.43 8.73 -1.09
N VAL A 277 26.33 8.91 0.23
CA VAL A 277 25.62 7.95 1.10
C VAL A 277 24.12 8.00 0.81
N TYR A 278 23.54 9.20 0.76
CA TYR A 278 22.15 9.38 0.32
C TYR A 278 21.88 8.75 -1.04
N GLY A 279 22.78 8.95 -2.02
CA GLY A 279 22.69 8.36 -3.35
C GLY A 279 22.67 6.83 -3.34
N ALA A 280 23.61 6.22 -2.62
CA ALA A 280 23.70 4.77 -2.50
C ALA A 280 22.47 4.15 -1.83
N LEU A 281 22.02 4.72 -0.70
CA LEU A 281 20.83 4.22 -0.01
C LEU A 281 19.57 4.40 -0.84
N THR A 282 19.43 5.54 -1.53
CA THR A 282 18.29 5.77 -2.44
C THR A 282 18.29 4.79 -3.59
N LEU A 283 19.45 4.46 -4.16
CA LEU A 283 19.54 3.46 -5.24
C LEU A 283 19.05 2.10 -4.75
N ILE A 284 19.50 1.62 -3.59
CA ILE A 284 19.07 0.31 -3.04
C ILE A 284 17.55 0.27 -2.86
N VAL A 285 16.96 1.32 -2.26
CA VAL A 285 15.51 1.40 -2.03
C VAL A 285 14.75 1.49 -3.36
N THR A 286 15.27 2.23 -4.34
CA THR A 286 14.70 2.34 -5.70
C THR A 286 14.69 0.99 -6.40
N LEU A 287 15.82 0.26 -6.36
CA LEU A 287 15.96 -1.09 -6.91
C LEU A 287 15.02 -2.09 -6.23
N SER A 288 14.85 -1.96 -4.92
CA SER A 288 13.90 -2.76 -4.15
C SER A 288 12.46 -2.50 -4.59
N SER A 289 12.09 -1.23 -4.78
CA SER A 289 10.73 -0.85 -5.22
C SER A 289 10.42 -1.29 -6.65
N MET A 290 11.39 -1.29 -7.57
CA MET A 290 11.17 -1.75 -8.95
C MET A 290 11.27 -3.27 -9.14
N GLY A 291 11.39 -4.04 -8.05
CA GLY A 291 11.39 -5.50 -8.12
C GLY A 291 12.69 -6.12 -8.62
N LEU A 292 13.86 -5.57 -8.27
CA LEU A 292 15.15 -6.20 -8.61
C LEU A 292 15.30 -7.57 -7.91
N PRO A 293 15.64 -8.66 -8.63
CA PRO A 293 15.95 -9.95 -8.02
C PRO A 293 17.03 -9.84 -6.94
N GLY A 294 16.83 -10.54 -5.83
CA GLY A 294 17.67 -10.46 -4.63
C GLY A 294 17.23 -9.41 -3.61
N LEU A 295 16.24 -8.56 -3.94
CA LEU A 295 15.58 -7.64 -3.00
C LEU A 295 14.11 -8.05 -2.81
N ASN A 296 13.52 -7.59 -1.70
CA ASN A 296 12.18 -7.98 -1.26
C ASN A 296 11.09 -7.84 -2.34
N GLY A 297 11.04 -6.72 -3.07
CA GLY A 297 9.97 -6.41 -4.03
C GLY A 297 9.79 -7.48 -5.11
N PHE A 298 10.89 -8.05 -5.61
CA PHE A 298 10.84 -9.11 -6.62
C PHE A 298 10.07 -10.34 -6.13
N VAL A 299 10.31 -10.74 -4.87
CA VAL A 299 9.76 -12.00 -4.33
C VAL A 299 8.23 -11.97 -4.32
N GLY A 300 7.63 -10.84 -3.92
CA GLY A 300 6.18 -10.69 -3.88
C GLY A 300 5.57 -10.62 -5.27
N GLU A 301 6.09 -9.74 -6.13
CA GLU A 301 5.56 -9.55 -7.50
C GLU A 301 5.72 -10.79 -8.37
N PHE A 302 6.84 -11.50 -8.27
CA PHE A 302 7.05 -12.74 -9.00
C PHE A 302 6.07 -13.83 -8.57
N ALA A 303 5.84 -14.00 -7.26
CA ALA A 303 4.84 -14.95 -6.76
C ALA A 303 3.42 -14.59 -7.22
N ILE A 304 3.07 -13.30 -7.22
CA ILE A 304 1.80 -12.80 -7.75
C ILE A 304 1.62 -13.15 -9.22
N LEU A 305 2.64 -12.86 -10.06
CA LEU A 305 2.59 -13.13 -11.49
C LEU A 305 2.45 -14.62 -11.78
N LEU A 306 3.20 -15.47 -11.06
CA LEU A 306 3.06 -16.93 -11.17
C LEU A 306 1.67 -17.41 -10.76
N GLY A 307 1.14 -16.90 -9.64
CA GLY A 307 -0.20 -17.23 -9.17
C GLY A 307 -1.28 -16.81 -10.16
N ALA A 308 -1.18 -15.59 -10.72
CA ALA A 308 -2.13 -15.08 -11.69
C ALA A 308 -2.08 -15.82 -13.04
N PHE A 309 -0.88 -16.20 -13.50
CA PHE A 309 -0.70 -16.89 -14.78
C PHE A 309 -1.41 -18.25 -14.81
N GLY A 310 -1.38 -18.99 -13.70
CA GLY A 310 -2.03 -20.29 -13.55
C GLY A 310 -3.40 -20.26 -12.87
N SER A 311 -4.05 -19.10 -12.75
CA SER A 311 -5.30 -18.98 -12.00
C SER A 311 -6.53 -19.37 -12.85
N GLU A 312 -7.22 -20.42 -12.43
CA GLU A 312 -8.52 -20.81 -12.99
C GLU A 312 -9.61 -19.77 -12.70
N ALA A 313 -9.58 -19.15 -11.51
CA ALA A 313 -10.56 -18.13 -11.11
C ALA A 313 -10.49 -16.85 -11.96
N ILE A 314 -9.29 -16.44 -12.36
CA ILE A 314 -9.10 -15.32 -13.28
C ILE A 314 -9.45 -15.73 -14.72
N GLY A 315 -9.17 -16.99 -15.08
CA GLY A 315 -9.57 -17.59 -16.35
C GLY A 315 -8.74 -17.17 -17.57
N SER A 316 -7.65 -16.40 -17.39
CA SER A 316 -6.76 -16.03 -18.49
C SER A 316 -5.33 -15.69 -18.05
N PRO A 317 -4.28 -16.28 -18.66
CA PRO A 317 -2.88 -15.94 -18.35
C PRO A 317 -2.50 -14.53 -18.83
N TRP A 318 -3.29 -13.92 -19.71
CA TRP A 318 -3.01 -12.59 -20.27
C TRP A 318 -3.02 -11.49 -19.20
N TYR A 319 -3.78 -11.63 -18.12
CA TYR A 319 -3.72 -10.68 -17.01
C TYR A 319 -2.32 -10.62 -16.37
N ALA A 320 -1.67 -11.78 -16.19
CA ALA A 320 -0.29 -11.84 -15.73
C ALA A 320 0.68 -11.28 -16.78
N GLY A 321 0.44 -11.57 -18.07
CA GLY A 321 1.24 -11.02 -19.17
C GLY A 321 1.23 -9.49 -19.22
N PHE A 322 0.06 -8.86 -19.10
CA PHE A 322 -0.07 -7.40 -19.04
C PHE A 322 0.49 -6.82 -17.74
N ALA A 323 0.30 -7.50 -16.60
CA ALA A 323 0.90 -7.08 -15.34
C ALA A 323 2.45 -7.11 -15.39
N ALA A 324 3.06 -8.06 -16.10
CA ALA A 324 4.50 -8.12 -16.28
C ALA A 324 5.07 -6.89 -17.01
N ILE A 325 4.30 -6.26 -17.91
CA ILE A 325 4.67 -4.96 -18.51
C ILE A 325 4.78 -3.88 -17.42
N GLY A 326 3.93 -3.94 -16.39
CA GLY A 326 3.99 -3.05 -15.24
C GLY A 326 5.34 -3.08 -14.50
N VAL A 327 5.99 -4.24 -14.40
CA VAL A 327 7.33 -4.36 -13.80
C VAL A 327 8.37 -3.61 -14.63
N ILE A 328 8.27 -3.70 -15.96
CA ILE A 328 9.14 -2.94 -16.87
C ILE A 328 8.89 -1.44 -16.72
N LEU A 329 7.62 -1.00 -16.67
CA LEU A 329 7.29 0.40 -16.47
C LEU A 329 7.75 0.92 -15.10
N ALA A 330 7.72 0.07 -14.07
CA ALA A 330 8.28 0.37 -12.75
C ALA A 330 9.77 0.70 -12.81
N ALA A 331 10.54 -0.11 -13.54
CA ALA A 331 11.94 0.18 -13.82
C ALA A 331 12.11 1.54 -14.52
N VAL A 332 11.30 1.82 -15.54
CA VAL A 332 11.39 3.05 -16.33
C VAL A 332 11.20 4.30 -15.45
N TYR A 333 10.09 4.40 -14.70
CA TYR A 333 9.83 5.64 -13.93
C TYR A 333 10.77 5.81 -12.74
N LEU A 334 11.16 4.72 -12.07
CA LEU A 334 12.06 4.79 -10.90
C LEU A 334 13.50 5.09 -11.30
N LEU A 335 14.01 4.45 -12.34
CA LEU A 335 15.36 4.75 -12.83
C LEU A 335 15.43 6.12 -13.49
N TYR A 336 14.36 6.57 -14.15
CA TYR A 336 14.27 7.95 -14.64
C TYR A 336 14.34 8.98 -13.51
N MET A 337 13.54 8.79 -12.45
CA MET A 337 13.61 9.63 -11.24
C MET A 337 15.04 9.60 -10.65
N PHE A 338 15.62 8.41 -10.51
CA PHE A 338 16.97 8.26 -9.97
C PHE A 338 18.02 8.99 -10.82
N GLN A 339 17.96 8.83 -12.14
CA GLN A 339 18.85 9.50 -13.08
C GLN A 339 18.76 11.03 -12.95
N LYS A 340 17.53 11.58 -12.96
CA LYS A 340 17.28 13.02 -12.87
C LYS A 340 17.83 13.63 -11.58
N LEU A 341 17.63 12.96 -10.44
CA LEU A 341 18.05 13.48 -9.16
C LEU A 341 19.56 13.31 -8.93
N PHE A 342 20.09 12.12 -9.20
CA PHE A 342 21.40 11.71 -8.67
C PHE A 342 22.54 11.74 -9.70
N LEU A 343 22.22 11.50 -10.97
CA LEU A 343 23.22 11.43 -12.04
C LEU A 343 23.36 12.79 -12.74
N GLY A 344 24.34 12.91 -13.65
CA GLY A 344 24.58 14.13 -14.41
C GLY A 344 25.55 15.14 -13.78
N PRO A 345 25.69 16.34 -14.38
CA PRO A 345 26.54 17.41 -13.85
C PRO A 345 25.95 18.02 -12.57
N LEU A 346 26.82 18.47 -11.67
CA LEU A 346 26.42 19.22 -10.47
C LEU A 346 26.27 20.71 -10.84
N ASP A 347 25.28 21.00 -11.67
CA ASP A 347 25.04 22.31 -12.30
C ASP A 347 24.12 23.23 -11.47
N LYS A 348 23.35 22.67 -10.53
CA LYS A 348 22.51 23.45 -9.60
C LYS A 348 23.35 23.96 -8.42
N GLU A 349 23.45 25.27 -8.25
CA GLU A 349 24.23 25.88 -7.17
C GLU A 349 23.75 25.47 -5.78
N GLU A 350 22.44 25.32 -5.60
CA GLU A 350 21.83 24.91 -4.35
C GLU A 350 22.17 23.45 -3.97
N ASN A 351 22.52 22.59 -4.94
CA ASN A 351 23.00 21.23 -4.65
C ASN A 351 24.41 21.21 -4.08
N LYS A 352 25.27 22.17 -4.46
CA LYS A 352 26.70 22.14 -4.09
C LYS A 352 26.95 22.25 -2.58
N LYS A 353 26.00 22.82 -1.84
CA LYS A 353 26.11 23.08 -0.39
C LYS A 353 25.39 22.04 0.46
N LEU A 354 24.81 21.02 -0.16
CA LEU A 354 24.07 20.01 0.56
C LEU A 354 25.00 19.16 1.43
N LYS A 355 24.55 18.88 2.64
CA LYS A 355 25.21 17.94 3.55
C LYS A 355 24.60 16.56 3.34
N ASP A 356 25.44 15.54 3.33
CA ASP A 356 25.01 14.14 3.28
C ASP A 356 24.19 13.75 4.52
N LEU A 357 23.75 12.50 4.59
CA LEU A 357 22.94 11.99 5.67
C LEU A 357 23.68 12.03 7.01
N ASN A 358 22.97 12.45 8.05
CA ASN A 358 23.44 12.34 9.43
C ASN A 358 23.12 10.95 10.01
N TRP A 359 23.66 10.65 11.20
CA TRP A 359 23.48 9.35 11.84
C TRP A 359 22.03 8.99 12.17
N ARG A 360 21.21 9.98 12.54
CA ARG A 360 19.77 9.76 12.79
C ARG A 360 19.08 9.31 11.51
N GLU A 361 19.37 9.98 10.40
CA GLU A 361 18.78 9.65 9.09
C GLU A 361 19.19 8.25 8.63
N ILE A 362 20.47 7.90 8.75
CA ILE A 362 20.93 6.53 8.46
C ILE A 362 20.24 5.51 9.37
N ALA A 363 20.15 5.79 10.67
CA ALA A 363 19.51 4.90 11.63
C ALA A 363 18.02 4.65 11.33
N THR A 364 17.32 5.62 10.72
CA THR A 364 15.92 5.40 10.28
C THR A 364 15.81 4.43 9.10
N LEU A 365 16.81 4.41 8.21
CA LEU A 365 16.79 3.60 6.99
C LEU A 365 17.31 2.17 7.21
N VAL A 366 18.32 2.00 8.06
CA VAL A 366 18.99 0.70 8.29
C VAL A 366 18.02 -0.44 8.59
N PRO A 367 17.02 -0.32 9.50
CA PRO A 367 16.07 -1.41 9.76
C PRO A 367 15.26 -1.81 8.52
N LEU A 368 14.88 -0.83 7.68
CA LEU A 368 14.13 -1.09 6.45
C LEU A 368 15.02 -1.81 5.42
N LEU A 369 16.28 -1.38 5.29
CA LEU A 369 17.25 -2.01 4.38
C LEU A 369 17.56 -3.46 4.78
N ILE A 370 17.72 -3.72 6.08
CA ILE A 370 17.93 -5.08 6.59
C ILE A 370 16.78 -5.99 6.18
N LEU A 371 15.52 -5.53 6.34
CA LEU A 371 14.35 -6.31 5.94
C LEU A 371 14.22 -6.45 4.41
N ILE A 372 14.58 -5.42 3.65
CA ILE A 372 14.61 -5.46 2.18
C ILE A 372 15.55 -6.58 1.69
N PHE A 373 16.75 -6.68 2.24
CA PHE A 373 17.69 -7.74 1.88
C PHE A 373 17.30 -9.10 2.46
N TRP A 374 16.85 -9.17 3.71
CA TRP A 374 16.47 -10.43 4.33
C TRP A 374 15.34 -11.11 3.56
N ILE A 375 14.25 -10.39 3.27
CA ILE A 375 13.14 -10.96 2.48
C ILE A 375 13.61 -11.30 1.06
N GLY A 376 14.42 -10.44 0.44
CA GLY A 376 14.92 -10.67 -0.92
C GLY A 376 15.80 -11.91 -1.09
N LEU A 377 16.67 -12.18 -0.11
CA LEU A 377 17.65 -13.27 -0.15
C LEU A 377 17.11 -14.57 0.49
N TYR A 378 16.25 -14.45 1.50
CA TYR A 378 15.71 -15.60 2.23
C TYR A 378 14.24 -15.39 2.63
N PRO A 379 13.29 -15.47 1.68
CA PRO A 379 11.87 -15.21 1.94
C PRO A 379 11.14 -16.36 2.65
N LYS A 380 11.75 -17.55 2.74
CA LYS A 380 11.14 -18.77 3.27
C LYS A 380 10.44 -18.58 4.63
N PRO A 381 11.04 -17.90 5.64
CA PRO A 381 10.38 -17.72 6.94
C PRO A 381 9.05 -16.98 6.84
N PHE A 382 8.94 -15.99 5.95
CA PHE A 382 7.72 -15.22 5.75
C PHE A 382 6.64 -16.08 5.09
N PHE A 383 6.97 -16.84 4.04
CA PHE A 383 6.03 -17.77 3.42
C PHE A 383 5.59 -18.88 4.38
N THR A 384 6.49 -19.44 5.20
CA THR A 384 6.13 -20.44 6.22
C THR A 384 5.14 -19.90 7.24
N LEU A 385 5.21 -18.62 7.60
CA LEU A 385 4.24 -17.99 8.50
C LEU A 385 2.87 -17.79 7.84
N ILE A 386 2.85 -17.45 6.55
CA ILE A 386 1.62 -17.10 5.81
C ILE A 386 0.87 -18.36 5.35
N ALA A 387 1.59 -19.38 4.88
CA ALA A 387 1.03 -20.52 4.16
C ALA A 387 -0.13 -21.24 4.88
N PRO A 388 -0.05 -21.61 6.18
CA PRO A 388 -1.10 -22.40 6.83
C PRO A 388 -2.48 -21.71 6.83
N THR A 389 -2.50 -20.38 6.91
CA THR A 389 -3.74 -19.60 6.89
C THR A 389 -4.27 -19.45 5.47
N VAL A 390 -3.38 -19.25 4.49
CA VAL A 390 -3.75 -19.14 3.08
C VAL A 390 -4.27 -20.46 2.53
N ASP A 391 -3.65 -21.59 2.88
CA ASP A 391 -4.07 -22.91 2.41
C ASP A 391 -5.49 -23.24 2.89
N LYS A 392 -5.82 -22.88 4.14
CA LYS A 392 -7.19 -22.98 4.67
C LYS A 392 -8.18 -22.09 3.92
N LEU A 393 -7.78 -20.85 3.61
CA LEU A 393 -8.61 -19.92 2.86
C LEU A 393 -8.90 -20.44 1.44
N VAL A 394 -7.87 -20.88 0.73
CA VAL A 394 -7.99 -21.42 -0.63
C VAL A 394 -8.86 -22.67 -0.64
N ALA A 395 -8.68 -23.58 0.31
CA ALA A 395 -9.52 -24.77 0.43
C ALA A 395 -11.01 -24.40 0.60
N ALA A 396 -11.32 -23.39 1.43
CA ALA A 396 -12.70 -22.91 1.61
C ALA A 396 -13.27 -22.32 0.31
N VAL A 397 -12.48 -21.54 -0.43
CA VAL A 397 -12.90 -20.97 -1.73
C VAL A 397 -13.12 -22.06 -2.77
N GLN A 398 -12.24 -23.07 -2.84
CA GLN A 398 -12.38 -24.20 -3.76
C GLN A 398 -13.64 -25.03 -3.47
N MET A 399 -13.97 -25.24 -2.19
CA MET A 399 -15.23 -25.90 -1.82
C MET A 399 -16.46 -25.12 -2.31
N ALA A 400 -16.43 -23.79 -2.19
CA ALA A 400 -17.51 -22.95 -2.71
C ALA A 400 -17.59 -23.01 -4.25
N ALA A 401 -16.46 -23.04 -4.95
CA ALA A 401 -16.43 -23.19 -6.40
C ALA A 401 -17.09 -24.49 -6.87
N VAL A 402 -16.81 -25.61 -6.17
CA VAL A 402 -17.42 -26.91 -6.48
C VAL A 402 -18.92 -26.89 -6.23
N ALA A 403 -19.40 -26.23 -5.17
CA ALA A 403 -20.83 -26.14 -4.87
C ALA A 403 -21.64 -25.29 -5.86
N MET A 404 -20.98 -24.44 -6.66
CA MET A 404 -21.62 -23.62 -7.70
C MET A 404 -21.89 -24.39 -9.00
N HIS A 405 -21.26 -25.56 -9.19
CA HIS A 405 -21.39 -26.42 -10.37
C HIS A 405 -22.18 -27.67 -10.02
#